data_AF-A0A177CGX4-F1
#
_entry.id   AF-A0A177CGX4-F1
#
_cell.length_a   1.000
_cell.length_b   1.000
_cell.length_c   1.000
_cell.angle_alpha   90.00
_cell.angle_beta   90.00
_cell.angle_gamma   90.00
#
_symmetry.space_group_name_H-M   'P 1'
#
loop_
_entity.id
_entity.type
_entity.pdbx_description
1 polymer ?
#
loop_
_entity_poly.entity_id
_entity_poly.type
_entity_poly.pdbx_seq_one_letter_code
_entity_poly.pdbx_strand_id
1 'polypeptide(L)'
;MERGSRTAAFALGDTTLLLFQLGQTSTDIVSTSGTIPGHGPTEQILNYLCPKSGKPNDTSATLKQHFCVAVSDLAQVDAWEKHLRDVNVKILGVNNWERGGKSVYFEDLDGHIGEVASRGTWPHY
;
A
#
# COMPACT_ATOMS: atom_id res chain seq x y z
N MET A 1 2.75 -3.32 -11.97
CA MET A 1 3.28 -3.67 -10.64
C MET A 1 4.49 -4.55 -10.83
N GLU A 2 5.64 -4.16 -10.29
CA GLU A 2 6.79 -5.05 -10.13
C GLU A 2 6.81 -5.53 -8.68
N ARG A 3 6.82 -6.85 -8.47
CA ARG A 3 6.78 -7.46 -7.13
C ARG A 3 8.07 -8.24 -6.89
N GLY A 4 8.85 -7.75 -5.94
CA GLY A 4 10.02 -8.44 -5.40
C GLY A 4 9.71 -9.14 -4.08
N SER A 5 10.72 -9.79 -3.50
CA SER A 5 10.63 -10.43 -2.18
C SER A 5 10.57 -9.42 -1.02
N ARG A 6 10.93 -8.16 -1.26
CA ARG A 6 11.05 -7.10 -0.24
C ARG A 6 10.18 -5.88 -0.51
N THR A 7 9.70 -5.71 -1.74
CA THR A 7 9.03 -4.49 -2.18
C THR A 7 7.99 -4.78 -3.26
N ALA A 8 6.95 -3.95 -3.30
CA ALA A 8 6.05 -3.83 -4.44
C ALA A 8 6.15 -2.40 -4.99
N ALA A 9 6.34 -2.28 -6.30
CA ALA A 9 6.44 -1.00 -6.99
C ALA A 9 5.24 -0.78 -7.92
N PHE A 10 4.64 0.40 -7.80
CA PHE A 10 3.52 0.86 -8.63
C PHE A 10 3.92 2.13 -9.37
N ALA A 11 3.86 2.08 -10.70
CA ALA A 11 4.00 3.28 -11.52
C ALA A 11 2.72 4.11 -11.37
N LEU A 12 2.88 5.39 -11.03
CA LEU A 12 1.80 6.35 -10.81
C LEU A 12 2.06 7.58 -11.66
N GLY A 13 1.70 7.55 -12.94
CA GLY A 13 2.02 8.63 -13.86
C GLY A 13 3.53 8.82 -14.00
N ASP A 14 4.02 10.00 -13.60
CA ASP A 14 5.43 10.37 -13.58
C ASP A 14 6.14 10.09 -12.24
N THR A 15 5.44 9.46 -11.29
CA THR A 15 6.01 9.04 -9.99
C THR A 15 5.89 7.53 -9.75
N THR A 16 6.51 7.05 -8.67
CA THR A 16 6.47 5.65 -8.24
C THR A 16 6.11 5.56 -6.77
N LEU A 17 5.12 4.73 -6.44
CA LEU A 17 4.86 4.31 -5.08
C LEU A 17 5.60 3.00 -4.81
N LEU A 18 6.46 3.02 -3.80
CA LEU A 18 7.14 1.84 -3.28
C LEU A 18 6.53 1.44 -1.95
N LEU A 19 6.00 0.23 -1.88
CA LEU A 19 5.57 -0.41 -0.65
C LEU A 19 6.66 -1.39 -0.22
N PHE A 20 7.09 -1.31 1.03
CA PHE A 20 8.16 -2.13 1.59
C PHE A 20 7.56 -3.21 2.48
N GLN A 21 7.88 -4.47 2.20
CA GLN A 21 7.37 -5.61 2.96
C GLN A 21 7.83 -5.53 4.42
N LEU A 22 6.88 -5.60 5.34
CA LEU A 22 7.16 -5.57 6.77
C LEU A 22 8.14 -6.69 7.17
N GLY A 23 9.16 -6.33 7.95
CA GLY A 23 10.18 -7.26 8.44
C GLY A 23 11.23 -7.70 7.41
N GLN A 24 11.09 -7.34 6.13
CA GLN A 24 12.08 -7.65 5.09
C GLN A 24 13.01 -6.48 4.76
N THR A 25 12.74 -5.30 5.31
CA THR A 25 13.38 -4.03 4.91
C THR A 25 13.97 -3.25 6.09
N SER A 26 14.06 -3.84 7.27
CA SER A 26 14.54 -3.18 8.51
C SER A 26 16.06 -2.99 8.58
N THR A 27 16.82 -3.59 7.67
CA THR A 27 18.29 -3.48 7.62
C THR A 27 18.76 -2.89 6.30
N ASP A 28 19.91 -2.22 6.36
CA ASP A 28 20.60 -1.73 5.18
C ASP A 28 20.94 -2.87 4.21
N ILE A 29 20.90 -2.56 2.91
CA ILE A 29 21.55 -3.36 1.88
C ILE A 29 22.78 -2.58 1.42
N VAL A 30 23.95 -3.19 1.60
CA VAL A 30 25.21 -2.67 1.10
C VAL A 30 25.62 -3.45 -0.13
N SER A 31 25.95 -2.74 -1.21
CA SER A 31 26.41 -3.31 -2.47
C SER A 31 27.58 -2.51 -3.02
N THR A 32 28.20 -3.00 -4.10
CA THR A 32 29.22 -2.24 -4.84
C THR A 32 28.70 -0.92 -5.42
N SER A 33 27.39 -0.82 -5.63
CA SER A 33 26.73 0.37 -6.18
C SER A 33 26.28 1.36 -5.11
N GLY A 34 26.45 1.06 -3.82
CA GLY A 34 26.07 1.91 -2.70
C GLY A 34 25.21 1.21 -1.65
N THR A 35 24.64 2.01 -0.75
CA THR A 35 23.81 1.56 0.38
C THR A 35 22.35 1.98 0.18
N ILE A 36 21.44 1.02 0.29
CA ILE A 36 20.02 1.28 0.48
C ILE A 36 19.76 1.17 1.98
N PRO A 37 19.41 2.27 2.68
CA PRO A 37 19.14 2.22 4.12
C PRO A 37 17.99 1.27 4.46
N GLY A 38 17.91 0.82 5.71
CA GLY A 38 16.71 0.19 6.24
C GLY A 38 15.51 1.14 6.20
N HIS A 39 14.35 0.65 5.73
CA HIS A 39 13.08 1.38 5.64
C HIS A 39 11.98 0.76 6.52
N GLY A 40 12.22 -0.44 7.06
CA GLY A 40 11.29 -1.12 7.96
C GLY A 40 11.43 -0.64 9.41
N PRO A 41 10.40 -0.86 10.24
CA PRO A 41 10.47 -0.54 11.66
C PRO A 41 11.57 -1.34 12.37
N THR A 42 12.01 -0.84 13.53
CA THR A 42 13.01 -1.51 14.36
C THR A 42 12.51 -2.89 14.82
N GLU A 43 13.44 -3.79 15.19
CA GLU A 43 13.09 -5.14 15.63
C GLU A 43 12.11 -5.16 16.82
N GLN A 44 12.20 -4.19 17.73
CA GLN A 44 11.28 -4.07 18.87
C GLN A 44 9.84 -3.82 18.41
N ILE A 45 9.65 -2.92 17.45
CA ILE A 45 8.35 -2.62 16.87
C ILE A 45 7.88 -3.80 16.01
N LEU A 46 8.77 -4.41 15.24
CA LEU A 46 8.45 -5.62 14.47
C LEU A 46 7.98 -6.76 15.36
N ASN A 47 8.61 -7.00 16.51
CA ASN A 47 8.19 -8.06 17.44
C ASN A 47 6.83 -7.76 18.09
N TYR A 48 6.47 -6.49 18.24
CA TYR A 48 5.14 -6.07 18.70
C TYR A 48 4.08 -6.33 17.62
N LEU A 49 4.38 -5.99 16.36
CA LEU A 49 3.48 -6.16 15.22
C LEU A 49 3.37 -7.64 14.78
N CYS A 50 4.46 -8.39 14.88
CA CYS A 50 4.63 -9.77 14.39
C CYS A 50 5.58 -10.57 15.32
N PRO A 51 5.10 -11.17 16.42
CA PRO A 51 5.94 -11.90 17.37
C PRO A 51 6.58 -13.18 16.79
N LYS A 52 7.88 -13.39 17.02
CA LYS A 52 8.67 -14.55 16.52
C LYS A 52 8.28 -15.93 17.11
N SER A 53 7.36 -16.01 18.07
CA SER A 53 7.13 -17.20 18.92
C SER A 53 6.34 -18.34 18.26
N GLY A 54 5.97 -18.25 16.98
CA GLY A 54 5.45 -19.39 16.19
C GLY A 54 4.09 -19.96 16.63
N LYS A 55 3.50 -19.48 17.73
CA LYS A 55 2.04 -19.50 17.87
C LYS A 55 1.53 -18.29 17.10
N PRO A 56 0.63 -18.46 16.11
CA PRO A 56 0.00 -17.31 15.48
C PRO A 56 -0.80 -16.60 16.57
N ASN A 57 -0.26 -15.53 17.15
CA ASN A 57 -1.12 -14.50 17.71
C ASN A 57 -1.72 -13.81 16.50
N ASP A 58 -2.80 -14.41 16.02
CA ASP A 58 -3.69 -13.91 14.99
C ASP A 58 -2.98 -13.33 13.76
N THR A 59 -2.98 -14.07 12.66
CA THR A 59 -2.66 -13.53 11.32
C THR A 59 -3.56 -12.33 10.91
N SER A 60 -4.47 -11.85 11.78
CA SER A 60 -5.22 -10.60 11.61
C SER A 60 -4.53 -9.34 12.14
N ALA A 61 -3.33 -9.41 12.74
CA ALA A 61 -2.55 -8.21 13.05
C ALA A 61 -2.22 -7.45 11.75
N THR A 62 -2.96 -6.38 11.50
CA THR A 62 -2.91 -5.57 10.28
C THR A 62 -2.39 -4.19 10.64
N LEU A 63 -1.46 -3.65 9.84
CA LEU A 63 -0.89 -2.35 10.14
C LEU A 63 -1.92 -1.23 10.00
N LYS A 64 -2.86 -1.38 9.05
CA LYS A 64 -3.95 -0.43 8.77
C LYS A 64 -3.50 1.02 8.53
N GLN A 65 -2.21 1.26 8.31
CA GLN A 65 -1.73 2.57 7.88
C GLN A 65 -2.38 2.92 6.54
N HIS A 66 -2.88 4.14 6.43
CA HIS A 66 -3.61 4.60 5.26
C HIS A 66 -2.75 5.54 4.42
N PHE A 67 -2.85 5.39 3.10
CA PHE A 67 -2.42 6.39 2.14
C PHE A 67 -3.45 6.50 1.02
N CYS A 68 -3.51 7.67 0.39
CA CYS A 68 -4.35 7.87 -0.79
C CYS A 68 -3.53 8.45 -1.93
N VAL A 69 -3.76 7.91 -3.13
CA VAL A 69 -3.26 8.46 -4.39
C VAL A 69 -4.41 9.13 -5.11
N ALA A 70 -4.17 10.33 -5.60
CA ALA A 70 -5.19 11.14 -6.24
C ALA A 70 -5.15 10.96 -7.78
N VAL A 71 -6.32 10.85 -8.42
CA VAL A 71 -6.48 10.72 -9.88
C VAL A 71 -7.43 11.78 -10.46
N SER A 72 -7.31 12.06 -11.75
CA SER A 72 -7.99 13.22 -12.35
C SER A 72 -9.52 13.13 -12.35
N ASP A 73 -10.06 11.94 -12.55
CA ASP A 73 -11.48 11.71 -12.81
C ASP A 73 -11.93 10.30 -12.39
N LEU A 74 -13.23 10.07 -12.48
CA LEU A 74 -13.89 8.84 -12.04
C LEU A 74 -13.47 7.63 -12.90
N ALA A 75 -13.22 7.84 -14.20
CA ALA A 75 -12.83 6.75 -15.10
C ALA A 75 -11.45 6.21 -14.73
N GLN A 76 -10.55 7.05 -14.21
CA GLN A 76 -9.28 6.59 -13.67
C GLN A 76 -9.44 5.76 -12.40
N VAL A 77 -10.38 6.11 -11.51
CA VAL A 77 -10.70 5.27 -10.33
C VAL A 77 -11.21 3.90 -10.78
N ASP A 78 -12.09 3.85 -11.79
CA ASP A 78 -12.61 2.60 -12.35
C ASP A 78 -11.50 1.75 -12.98
N ALA A 79 -10.57 2.39 -13.72
CA ALA A 79 -9.43 1.70 -14.31
C ALA A 79 -8.52 1.08 -13.25
N TRP A 80 -8.25 1.80 -12.15
CA TRP A 80 -7.48 1.28 -11.03
C TRP A 80 -8.21 0.16 -10.28
N GLU A 81 -9.49 0.33 -9.97
CA GLU A 81 -10.30 -0.73 -9.36
C GLU A 81 -10.23 -2.01 -10.20
N LYS A 82 -10.46 -1.90 -11.52
CA LYS A 82 -10.40 -3.04 -12.42
C LYS A 82 -9.02 -3.69 -12.40
N HIS A 83 -7.96 -2.90 -12.55
CA HIS A 83 -6.59 -3.40 -12.55
C HIS A 83 -6.27 -4.16 -11.26
N LEU A 84 -6.60 -3.59 -10.10
CA LEU A 84 -6.36 -4.18 -8.78
C LEU A 84 -7.10 -5.52 -8.63
N ARG A 85 -8.36 -5.60 -9.09
CA ARG A 85 -9.12 -6.86 -9.12
C ARG A 85 -8.48 -7.89 -10.04
N ASP A 86 -8.06 -7.50 -11.24
CA ASP A 86 -7.44 -8.39 -12.22
C ASP A 86 -6.14 -9.02 -11.68
N VAL A 87 -5.39 -8.31 -10.82
CA VAL A 87 -4.18 -8.81 -10.16
C VAL A 87 -4.43 -9.42 -8.76
N ASN A 88 -5.70 -9.70 -8.42
CA ASN A 88 -6.13 -10.29 -7.15
C ASN A 88 -5.74 -9.49 -5.90
N VAL A 89 -5.66 -8.17 -6.00
CA VAL A 89 -5.58 -7.29 -4.81
C VAL A 89 -6.96 -7.20 -4.17
N LYS A 90 -6.99 -7.31 -2.83
CA LYS A 90 -8.23 -7.27 -2.05
C LYS A 90 -8.80 -5.85 -2.04
N ILE A 91 -9.91 -5.65 -2.74
CA ILE A 91 -10.71 -4.42 -2.65
C ILE A 91 -11.50 -4.44 -1.34
N LEU A 92 -11.35 -3.39 -0.55
CA LEU A 92 -12.02 -3.21 0.75
C LEU A 92 -13.33 -2.43 0.63
N GLY A 93 -13.44 -1.54 -0.36
CA GLY A 93 -14.64 -0.73 -0.57
C GLY A 93 -14.53 0.18 -1.78
N VAL A 94 -15.69 0.64 -2.26
CA VAL A 94 -15.81 1.64 -3.33
C VAL A 94 -16.86 2.66 -2.89
N ASN A 95 -16.51 3.94 -2.90
CA ASN A 95 -17.38 5.01 -2.46
C ASN A 95 -17.65 6.02 -3.59
N ASN A 96 -18.90 6.43 -3.73
CA ASN A 96 -19.28 7.62 -4.47
C ASN A 96 -19.55 8.75 -3.46
N TRP A 97 -18.93 9.89 -3.66
CA TRP A 97 -18.98 11.01 -2.73
C TRP A 97 -20.03 12.04 -3.17
N GLU A 98 -20.63 12.74 -2.20
CA GLU A 98 -21.72 13.71 -2.45
C GLU A 98 -21.35 14.82 -3.44
N ARG A 99 -20.06 15.16 -3.51
CA ARG A 99 -19.52 16.19 -4.41
C ARG A 99 -19.16 15.66 -5.80
N GLY A 100 -19.60 14.44 -6.12
CA GLY A 100 -19.42 13.81 -7.43
C GLY A 100 -18.08 13.09 -7.61
N GLY A 101 -17.24 12.99 -6.57
CA GLY A 101 -16.02 12.19 -6.62
C GLY A 101 -16.27 10.69 -6.41
N LYS A 102 -15.26 9.89 -6.68
CA LYS A 102 -15.26 8.44 -6.44
C LYS A 102 -13.93 8.02 -5.81
N SER A 103 -13.95 7.00 -4.95
CA SER A 103 -12.72 6.34 -4.52
C SER A 103 -12.86 4.82 -4.39
N VAL A 104 -11.74 4.12 -4.49
CA VAL A 104 -11.60 2.69 -4.25
C VAL A 104 -10.53 2.44 -3.19
N TYR A 105 -10.86 1.61 -2.20
CA TYR A 105 -9.97 1.20 -1.12
C TYR A 105 -9.46 -0.22 -1.36
N PHE A 106 -8.18 -0.47 -1.07
CA PHE A 106 -7.57 -1.79 -1.20
C PHE A 106 -6.64 -2.11 -0.02
N GLU A 107 -6.40 -3.41 0.20
CA GLU A 107 -5.47 -3.91 1.22
C GLU A 107 -4.20 -4.42 0.55
N ASP A 108 -3.05 -3.96 1.03
CA ASP A 108 -1.77 -4.54 0.61
C ASP A 108 -1.41 -5.79 1.43
N LEU A 109 -0.24 -6.37 1.14
CA LEU A 109 0.20 -7.63 1.76
C LEU A 109 0.54 -7.50 3.24
N ASP A 110 0.81 -6.29 3.73
CA ASP A 110 1.08 -6.00 5.14
C ASP A 110 -0.18 -5.51 5.88
N GLY A 111 -1.33 -5.48 5.19
CA GLY A 111 -2.59 -5.04 5.75
C GLY A 111 -2.74 -3.52 5.84
N HIS A 112 -1.96 -2.75 5.07
CA HIS A 112 -2.18 -1.31 4.90
C HIS A 112 -3.42 -1.04 4.05
N ILE A 113 -4.02 0.15 4.22
CA ILE A 113 -5.19 0.58 3.45
C ILE A 113 -4.74 1.62 2.41
N GLY A 114 -4.64 1.19 1.15
CA GLY A 114 -4.47 2.11 0.04
C GLY A 114 -5.83 2.64 -0.45
N GLU A 115 -5.86 3.88 -0.90
CA GLU A 115 -7.02 4.48 -1.58
C GLU A 115 -6.58 5.10 -2.91
N VAL A 116 -7.42 4.98 -3.93
CA VAL A 116 -7.33 5.78 -5.15
C VAL A 116 -8.60 6.62 -5.25
N ALA A 117 -8.47 7.95 -5.30
CA ALA A 117 -9.60 8.87 -5.23
C ALA A 117 -9.55 9.92 -6.34
N SER A 118 -10.71 10.21 -6.94
CA SER A 118 -10.85 11.25 -7.95
C SER A 118 -11.05 12.64 -7.36
N ARG A 119 -10.93 13.66 -8.21
CA ARG A 119 -11.52 14.98 -7.94
C ARG A 119 -12.99 14.88 -7.55
N GLY A 120 -13.44 15.79 -6.70
CA GLY A 120 -14.78 15.77 -6.12
C GLY A 120 -14.87 14.93 -4.84
N THR A 121 -13.79 14.29 -4.40
CA THR A 121 -13.75 13.57 -3.12
C THR A 121 -13.60 14.53 -1.94
N TRP A 122 -12.75 15.56 -2.06
CA TRP A 122 -12.51 16.54 -0.98
C TRP A 122 -12.75 17.98 -1.44
N PRO A 123 -13.14 18.91 -0.54
CA PRO A 123 -13.40 20.30 -0.89
C PRO A 123 -12.31 20.97 -1.74
N HIS A 124 -11.05 20.61 -1.48
CA HIS A 124 -9.86 21.19 -2.10
C HIS A 124 -9.30 20.36 -3.29
N TYR A 125 -9.97 19.29 -3.70
CA TYR A 125 -9.55 18.40 -4.80
C TYR A 125 -10.74 17.94 -5.64
#